data_AF-A0A2N2MAN1-F1
#
_entry.id   AF-A0A2N2MAN1-F1
#
_cell.length_a   1.000
_cell.length_b   1.000
_cell.length_c   1.000
_cell.angle_alpha   90.00
_cell.angle_beta   90.00
_cell.angle_gamma   90.00
#
_symmetry.space_group_name_H-M   'P 1'
#
loop_
_entity.id
_entity.type
_entity.pdbx_description
1 polymer ?
#
loop_
_entity_poly.entity_id
_entity_poly.type
_entity_poly.pdbx_seq_one_letter_code
_entity_poly.pdbx_strand_id
1 'polypeptide(L)'
;QRVQSRAAFRPGRSGREAATPDLYTAQITTAIILVMWVISQCGMGAPVPWLGAAMWLTGTIIVLLVHMQEHTLLWNMKSGIAIYSLAVIGSRLYLAYTAQLSADQWAALIGTSESAAAVIANTRGNVTTIILWALWLVIPLGYFAMLLQQVLINPMSLVNPLAGASELINRYRTRR
;
A
#
# COMPACT_ATOMS: atom_id res chain seq x y z
N GLN A 1 56.68 -10.15 26.88
CA GLN A 1 55.25 -9.72 26.80
C GLN A 1 54.90 -8.99 25.49
N ARG A 2 55.35 -9.50 24.34
CA ARG A 2 54.84 -9.13 23.00
C ARG A 2 54.81 -10.45 22.22
N VAL A 3 53.91 -10.62 21.25
CA VAL A 3 53.63 -11.88 20.50
C VAL A 3 52.46 -12.73 21.06
N GLN A 4 51.33 -12.09 21.40
CA GLN A 4 50.02 -12.79 21.43
C GLN A 4 48.88 -12.01 20.74
N SER A 5 49.17 -10.89 20.06
CA SER A 5 48.15 -9.99 19.50
C SER A 5 47.95 -10.14 17.98
N ARG A 6 48.25 -11.30 17.36
CA ARG A 6 48.22 -11.45 15.89
C ARG A 6 47.50 -12.70 15.36
N ALA A 7 46.55 -13.29 16.10
CA ALA A 7 45.86 -14.50 15.64
C ALA A 7 44.33 -14.48 15.84
N ALA A 8 43.68 -13.33 15.56
CA ALA A 8 42.23 -13.27 15.46
C ALA A 8 41.78 -12.36 14.32
N PHE A 9 42.41 -12.49 13.14
CA PHE A 9 41.84 -11.97 11.90
C PHE A 9 41.15 -13.12 11.19
N ARG A 10 39.90 -13.41 11.57
CA ARG A 10 39.00 -14.14 10.68
C ARG A 10 38.50 -13.13 9.65
N PRO A 11 38.75 -13.30 8.34
CA PRO A 11 38.07 -12.51 7.33
C PRO A 11 36.59 -12.87 7.40
N GLY A 12 35.82 -12.07 8.12
CA GLY A 12 34.37 -12.21 8.20
C GLY A 12 33.80 -11.86 6.85
N ARG A 13 33.61 -12.87 5.98
CA ARG A 13 32.65 -12.95 4.86
C ARG A 13 32.12 -11.59 4.36
N SER A 14 33.03 -10.70 3.97
CA SER A 14 32.72 -9.36 3.46
C SER A 14 32.44 -9.42 1.96
N GLY A 15 31.60 -10.38 1.56
CA GLY A 15 31.26 -10.67 0.18
C GLY A 15 29.76 -10.97 0.00
N ARG A 16 28.95 -10.72 1.03
CA ARG A 16 27.60 -10.23 0.77
C ARG A 16 27.73 -8.73 0.83
N GLU A 17 28.08 -8.15 -0.32
CA GLU A 17 27.64 -6.79 -0.63
C GLU A 17 26.21 -6.71 -0.12
N ALA A 18 26.00 -5.89 0.91
CA ALA A 18 24.69 -5.40 1.21
C ALA A 18 24.27 -4.73 -0.09
N ALA A 19 23.50 -5.47 -0.92
CA ALA A 19 22.91 -4.94 -2.11
C ALA A 19 22.07 -3.77 -1.63
N THR A 20 22.66 -2.57 -1.67
CA THR A 20 21.94 -1.32 -1.55
C THR A 20 20.80 -1.48 -2.56
N PRO A 21 19.54 -1.57 -2.11
CA PRO A 21 18.45 -1.71 -3.05
C PRO A 21 18.59 -0.59 -4.05
N ASP A 22 18.70 -0.93 -5.34
CA ASP A 22 18.88 0.07 -6.38
C ASP A 22 17.77 1.11 -6.23
N LEU A 23 18.16 2.35 -5.94
CA LEU A 23 17.25 3.49 -5.76
C LEU A 23 16.27 3.59 -6.94
N TYR A 24 16.74 3.20 -8.12
CA TYR A 24 15.98 3.12 -9.36
C TYR A 24 14.79 2.15 -9.28
N THR A 25 14.98 0.95 -8.73
CA THR A 25 13.91 -0.05 -8.57
C THR A 25 12.85 0.41 -7.57
N ALA A 26 13.28 1.08 -6.49
CA ALA A 26 12.36 1.64 -5.51
C ALA A 26 11.49 2.79 -6.08
N GLN A 27 12.05 3.61 -6.98
CA GLN A 27 11.32 4.68 -7.66
C GLN A 27 10.36 4.15 -8.72
N ILE A 28 10.79 3.17 -9.52
CA ILE A 28 9.94 2.52 -10.53
C ILE A 28 8.71 1.89 -9.88
N THR A 29 8.89 1.14 -8.78
CA THR A 29 7.76 0.51 -8.09
C THR A 29 6.76 1.55 -7.56
N THR A 30 7.23 2.68 -7.03
CA THR A 30 6.33 3.77 -6.60
C THR A 30 5.60 4.38 -7.80
N ALA A 31 6.28 4.60 -8.92
CA ALA A 31 5.66 5.13 -10.13
C ALA A 31 4.61 4.18 -10.71
N ILE A 32 4.88 2.87 -10.73
CA ILE A 32 3.92 1.84 -11.16
C ILE A 32 2.67 1.90 -10.27
N ILE A 33 2.83 1.95 -8.95
CA ILE A 33 1.70 1.99 -8.01
C ILE A 33 0.92 3.31 -8.16
N LEU A 34 1.61 4.42 -8.38
CA LEU A 34 0.98 5.71 -8.64
C LEU A 34 0.14 5.67 -9.92
N VAL A 35 0.69 5.15 -11.03
CA VAL A 35 -0.02 5.00 -12.30
C VAL A 35 -1.20 4.04 -12.14
N MET A 36 -1.00 2.90 -11.47
CA MET A 36 -2.07 1.95 -11.18
C MET A 36 -3.19 2.59 -10.37
N TRP A 37 -2.84 3.39 -9.35
CA TRP A 37 -3.79 4.15 -8.57
C TRP A 37 -4.54 5.16 -9.44
N VAL A 38 -3.87 6.00 -10.23
CA VAL A 38 -4.53 6.98 -11.12
C VAL A 38 -5.51 6.29 -12.07
N ILE A 39 -5.09 5.21 -12.74
CA ILE A 39 -5.95 4.44 -13.65
C ILE A 39 -7.16 3.87 -12.89
N SER A 40 -6.98 3.38 -11.67
CA SER A 40 -8.08 2.85 -10.86
C SER A 40 -9.15 3.91 -10.55
N GLN A 41 -8.74 5.18 -10.36
CA GLN A 41 -9.64 6.28 -10.03
C GLN A 41 -10.40 6.85 -11.23
N CYS A 42 -9.92 6.66 -12.46
CA CYS A 42 -10.58 7.16 -13.66
C CYS A 42 -12.02 6.61 -13.77
N GLY A 43 -13.01 7.48 -13.62
CA GLY A 43 -14.44 7.14 -13.68
C GLY A 43 -15.09 6.80 -12.34
N MET A 44 -14.38 6.90 -11.21
CA MET A 44 -14.97 6.83 -9.87
C MET A 44 -15.30 8.24 -9.36
N GLY A 45 -16.52 8.43 -8.90
CA GLY A 45 -16.92 9.65 -8.18
C GLY A 45 -16.28 9.75 -6.79
N ALA A 46 -16.33 10.93 -6.19
CA ALA A 46 -16.01 11.10 -4.77
C ALA A 46 -16.87 10.13 -3.92
N PRO A 47 -16.32 9.54 -2.83
CA PRO A 47 -15.10 9.89 -2.11
C PRO A 47 -13.86 9.02 -2.43
N VAL A 48 -13.97 8.01 -3.31
CA VAL A 48 -12.93 6.98 -3.51
C VAL A 48 -11.55 7.56 -3.91
N PRO A 49 -11.46 8.55 -4.84
CA PRO A 49 -10.19 9.18 -5.18
C PRO A 49 -9.58 9.99 -4.03
N TRP A 50 -10.42 10.67 -3.24
CA TRP A 50 -9.98 11.46 -2.09
C TRP A 50 -9.40 10.59 -0.98
N LEU A 51 -10.03 9.43 -0.71
CA LEU A 51 -9.50 8.46 0.25
C LEU A 51 -8.15 7.91 -0.19
N GLY A 52 -8.00 7.57 -1.48
CA GLY A 52 -6.71 7.14 -2.03
C GLY A 52 -5.62 8.22 -1.90
N ALA A 53 -5.97 9.49 -2.15
CA ALA A 53 -5.06 10.62 -1.96
C ALA A 53 -4.68 10.80 -0.47
N ALA A 54 -5.64 10.64 0.44
CA ALA A 54 -5.38 10.69 1.88
C ALA A 54 -4.46 9.55 2.34
N MET A 55 -4.62 8.34 1.78
CA MET A 55 -3.71 7.21 2.03
C MET A 55 -2.28 7.53 1.58
N TRP A 56 -2.11 8.06 0.37
CA TRP A 56 -0.81 8.53 -0.13
C TRP A 56 -0.18 9.56 0.80
N LEU A 57 -0.92 10.63 1.12
CA LEU A 57 -0.44 11.73 1.96
C LEU A 57 -0.05 11.25 3.35
N THR A 58 -0.89 10.43 3.98
CA THR A 58 -0.62 9.88 5.32
C THR A 58 0.60 8.96 5.30
N GLY A 59 0.70 8.07 4.31
CA GLY A 59 1.85 7.19 4.14
C GLY A 59 3.15 7.97 3.97
N THR A 60 3.15 9.01 3.13
CA THR A 60 4.32 9.89 2.94
C THR A 60 4.73 10.58 4.23
N ILE A 61 3.78 11.16 4.98
CA ILE A 61 4.08 11.81 6.26
C ILE A 61 4.68 10.81 7.25
N ILE A 62 4.11 9.61 7.39
CA ILE A 62 4.58 8.63 8.36
C ILE A 62 5.98 8.09 8.00
N VAL A 63 6.25 7.87 6.71
CA VAL A 63 7.60 7.50 6.23
C VAL A 63 8.63 8.57 6.57
N LEU A 64 8.27 9.85 6.50
CA LEU A 64 9.17 10.95 6.87
C LEU A 64 9.39 11.07 8.39
N LEU A 65 8.51 10.50 9.21
CA LEU A 65 8.61 10.58 10.67
C LEU A 65 9.32 9.35 11.28
N VAL A 66 9.11 8.16 10.71
CA VAL A 66 9.57 6.88 11.29
C VAL A 66 10.74 6.31 10.48
N HIS A 67 11.95 6.45 11.05
CA HIS A 67 13.20 6.05 10.39
C HIS A 67 13.70 4.64 10.80
N MET A 68 13.23 4.09 11.92
CA MET A 68 13.71 2.81 12.47
C MET A 68 13.31 1.58 11.64
N GLN A 69 12.36 1.69 10.71
CA GLN A 69 11.87 0.60 9.84
C GLN A 69 11.46 1.08 8.44
N GLU A 70 12.20 2.04 7.86
CA GLU A 70 11.84 2.69 6.58
C GLU A 70 11.50 1.70 5.47
N HIS A 71 12.30 0.65 5.29
CA HIS A 71 12.08 -0.31 4.21
C HIS A 71 10.75 -1.07 4.36
N THR A 72 10.45 -1.55 5.57
CA THR A 72 9.21 -2.26 5.88
C THR A 72 8.01 -1.32 5.76
N LEU A 73 8.13 -0.10 6.26
CA LEU A 73 7.10 0.92 6.22
C LEU A 73 6.79 1.37 4.78
N LEU A 74 7.82 1.61 3.97
CA LEU A 74 7.69 1.91 2.54
C LEU A 74 6.98 0.77 1.79
N TRP A 75 7.33 -0.47 2.10
CA TRP A 75 6.68 -1.62 1.48
C TRP A 75 5.22 -1.77 1.89
N ASN A 76 4.91 -1.55 3.17
CA ASN A 76 3.55 -1.57 3.69
C ASN A 76 2.69 -0.43 3.13
N MET A 77 3.25 0.77 3.01
CA MET A 77 2.60 1.89 2.34
C MET A 77 2.23 1.53 0.89
N LYS A 78 3.21 1.04 0.14
CA LYS A 78 3.06 0.62 -1.27
C LYS A 78 2.04 -0.48 -1.44
N SER A 79 2.12 -1.55 -0.65
CA SER A 79 1.21 -2.69 -0.72
C SER A 79 -0.22 -2.29 -0.35
N GLY A 80 -0.40 -1.45 0.67
CA GLY A 80 -1.71 -0.95 1.05
C GLY A 80 -2.41 -0.15 -0.05
N ILE A 81 -1.67 0.74 -0.71
CA ILE A 81 -2.19 1.52 -1.85
C ILE A 81 -2.47 0.59 -3.05
N ALA A 82 -1.61 -0.40 -3.29
CA ALA A 82 -1.82 -1.38 -4.35
C ALA A 82 -3.08 -2.23 -4.11
N ILE A 83 -3.28 -2.73 -2.90
CA ILE A 83 -4.48 -3.48 -2.48
C ILE A 83 -5.73 -2.62 -2.66
N TYR A 84 -5.69 -1.35 -2.21
CA TYR A 84 -6.81 -0.43 -2.40
C TYR A 84 -7.13 -0.23 -3.88
N SER A 85 -6.12 0.02 -4.70
CA SER A 85 -6.29 0.23 -6.15
C SER A 85 -6.83 -1.02 -6.84
N LEU A 86 -6.37 -2.22 -6.46
CA LEU A 86 -6.90 -3.51 -6.93
C LEU A 86 -8.36 -3.69 -6.53
N ALA A 87 -8.73 -3.35 -5.29
CA ALA A 87 -10.11 -3.41 -4.84
C ALA A 87 -11.01 -2.44 -5.62
N VAL A 88 -10.54 -1.22 -5.92
CA VAL A 88 -11.26 -0.27 -6.77
C VAL A 88 -11.44 -0.84 -8.18
N ILE A 89 -10.40 -1.36 -8.81
CA ILE A 89 -10.49 -1.98 -10.14
C ILE A 89 -11.47 -3.18 -10.12
N GLY A 90 -11.32 -4.08 -9.15
CA GLY A 90 -12.18 -5.25 -9.00
C GLY A 90 -13.65 -4.87 -8.78
N SER A 91 -13.92 -3.85 -7.96
CA SER A 91 -15.27 -3.34 -7.75
C SER A 91 -15.90 -2.80 -9.04
N ARG A 92 -15.11 -2.09 -9.86
CA ARG A 92 -15.59 -1.54 -11.13
C ARG A 92 -15.88 -2.64 -12.14
N LEU A 93 -14.99 -3.63 -12.23
CA LEU A 93 -15.19 -4.78 -13.10
C LEU A 93 -16.48 -5.52 -12.70
N TYR A 94 -16.68 -5.74 -11.40
CA TYR A 94 -17.90 -6.35 -10.88
C TYR A 94 -19.14 -5.51 -11.22
N LEU A 95 -19.15 -4.21 -10.93
CA LEU A 95 -20.29 -3.33 -11.20
C LEU A 95 -20.60 -3.23 -12.69
N ALA A 96 -19.58 -3.15 -13.55
CA ALA A 96 -19.75 -3.13 -15.00
C ALA A 96 -20.32 -4.46 -15.54
N TYR A 97 -19.81 -5.58 -15.05
CA TYR A 97 -20.29 -6.91 -15.43
C TYR A 97 -21.74 -7.14 -14.99
N THR A 98 -22.05 -6.78 -13.75
CA THR A 98 -23.39 -6.99 -13.17
C THR A 98 -24.46 -6.05 -13.74
N ALA A 99 -24.07 -4.89 -14.25
CA ALA A 99 -24.97 -3.97 -14.95
C ALA A 99 -25.42 -4.47 -16.33
N GLN A 100 -24.63 -5.33 -16.99
CA GLN A 100 -24.93 -5.85 -18.33
C GLN A 100 -25.79 -7.12 -18.31
N LEU A 101 -25.86 -7.82 -17.18
CA LEU A 101 -26.61 -9.06 -17.05
C LEU A 101 -28.12 -8.81 -16.98
N SER A 102 -28.89 -9.49 -17.83
CA SER A 102 -30.35 -9.51 -17.73
C SER A 102 -30.83 -10.31 -16.51
N ALA A 103 -32.08 -10.11 -16.09
CA ALA A 103 -32.67 -10.84 -14.96
C ALA A 103 -32.62 -12.36 -15.16
N ASP A 104 -32.80 -12.83 -16.40
CA ASP A 104 -32.76 -14.26 -16.75
C ASP A 104 -31.33 -14.83 -16.68
N GLN A 105 -30.33 -14.07 -17.13
CA GLN A 105 -28.92 -14.47 -17.04
C GLN A 105 -28.43 -14.54 -15.59
N TRP A 106 -28.93 -13.65 -14.73
CA TRP A 106 -28.71 -13.70 -13.29
C TRP A 106 -29.40 -14.90 -12.63
N ALA A 107 -30.65 -15.18 -13.01
CA ALA A 107 -31.39 -16.34 -12.52
C ALA A 107 -30.69 -17.66 -12.89
N ALA A 108 -30.06 -17.73 -14.07
CA ALA A 108 -29.22 -18.86 -14.48
C ALA A 108 -27.92 -19.00 -13.64
N LEU A 109 -27.38 -17.88 -13.13
CA LEU A 109 -26.18 -17.88 -12.28
C LEU A 109 -26.47 -18.29 -10.83
N ILE A 110 -27.67 -17.95 -10.31
CA ILE A 110 -28.07 -18.13 -8.90
C ILE A 110 -29.03 -19.33 -8.71
N GLY A 111 -29.71 -19.78 -9.77
CA GLY A 111 -30.49 -21.02 -9.79
C GLY A 111 -31.88 -20.96 -9.17
N THR A 112 -32.61 -19.84 -9.24
CA THR A 112 -33.96 -19.72 -8.64
C THR A 112 -34.99 -19.09 -9.59
N SER A 113 -36.20 -19.66 -9.68
CA SER A 113 -37.18 -19.36 -10.75
C SER A 113 -38.57 -18.84 -10.32
N GLU A 114 -38.84 -18.57 -9.04
CA GLU A 114 -40.22 -18.15 -8.61
C GLU A 114 -40.33 -16.79 -7.91
N SER A 115 -39.22 -16.21 -7.42
CA SER A 115 -39.18 -14.84 -6.84
C SER A 115 -37.92 -14.05 -7.25
N ALA A 116 -37.28 -14.50 -8.34
CA ALA A 116 -35.92 -14.17 -8.70
C ALA A 116 -35.67 -12.67 -8.84
N ALA A 117 -36.55 -11.91 -9.49
CA ALA A 117 -36.31 -10.49 -9.76
C ALA A 117 -36.14 -9.64 -8.49
N ALA A 118 -36.96 -9.87 -7.46
CA ALA A 118 -36.87 -9.13 -6.20
C ALA A 118 -35.64 -9.56 -5.38
N VAL A 119 -35.35 -10.87 -5.33
CA VAL A 119 -34.16 -11.42 -4.66
C VAL A 119 -32.87 -10.98 -5.36
N ILE A 120 -32.86 -10.92 -6.70
CA ILE A 120 -31.73 -10.44 -7.52
C ILE A 120 -31.50 -8.95 -7.27
N ALA A 121 -32.55 -8.13 -7.30
CA ALA A 121 -32.45 -6.70 -7.03
C ALA A 121 -31.92 -6.44 -5.61
N ASN A 122 -32.43 -7.18 -4.61
CA ASN A 122 -31.99 -7.09 -3.23
C ASN A 122 -30.52 -7.54 -3.07
N THR A 123 -30.14 -8.68 -3.65
CA THR A 123 -28.78 -9.22 -3.58
C THR A 123 -27.78 -8.26 -4.24
N ARG A 124 -28.09 -7.75 -5.43
CA ARG A 124 -27.26 -6.76 -6.11
C ARG A 124 -27.10 -5.49 -5.27
N GLY A 125 -28.18 -5.02 -4.65
CA GLY A 125 -28.15 -3.88 -3.72
C GLY A 125 -27.26 -4.13 -2.51
N ASN A 126 -27.37 -5.31 -1.89
CA ASN A 126 -26.56 -5.70 -0.73
C ASN A 126 -25.08 -5.81 -1.08
N VAL A 127 -24.73 -6.47 -2.19
CA VAL A 127 -23.33 -6.61 -2.61
C VAL A 127 -22.73 -5.25 -2.97
N THR A 128 -23.46 -4.41 -3.70
CA THR A 128 -23.02 -3.04 -4.01
C THR A 128 -22.76 -2.24 -2.73
N THR A 129 -23.64 -2.40 -1.73
CA THR A 129 -23.46 -1.79 -0.41
C THR A 129 -22.20 -2.32 0.26
N ILE A 130 -22.01 -3.64 0.35
CA ILE A 130 -20.79 -4.24 0.95
C ILE A 130 -19.52 -3.72 0.27
N ILE A 131 -19.50 -3.65 -1.07
CA ILE A 131 -18.38 -3.11 -1.84
C ILE A 131 -18.11 -1.65 -1.44
N LEU A 132 -19.15 -0.83 -1.36
CA LEU A 132 -19.02 0.58 -1.00
C LEU A 132 -18.45 0.76 0.40
N TRP A 133 -18.94 -0.02 1.38
CA TRP A 133 -18.41 -0.02 2.74
C TRP A 133 -16.97 -0.52 2.81
N ALA A 134 -16.64 -1.55 2.03
CA ALA A 134 -15.28 -2.09 1.97
C ALA A 134 -14.28 -1.05 1.44
N LEU A 135 -14.64 -0.35 0.36
CA LEU A 135 -13.81 0.70 -0.25
C LEU A 135 -13.73 1.95 0.63
N TRP A 136 -14.81 2.35 1.29
CA TRP A 136 -14.81 3.60 2.04
C TRP A 136 -14.21 3.48 3.43
N LEU A 137 -14.42 2.33 4.06
CA LEU A 137 -14.11 2.15 5.47
C LEU A 137 -13.14 1.00 5.71
N VAL A 138 -13.47 -0.23 5.31
CA VAL A 138 -12.71 -1.41 5.74
C VAL A 138 -11.24 -1.35 5.27
N ILE A 139 -11.01 -1.12 3.99
CA ILE A 139 -9.65 -1.11 3.43
C ILE A 139 -8.87 0.13 3.91
N PRO A 140 -9.40 1.37 3.81
CA PRO A 140 -8.69 2.54 4.32
C PRO A 140 -8.41 2.44 5.83
N LEU A 141 -9.36 1.98 6.63
CA LEU A 141 -9.18 1.82 8.07
C LEU A 141 -8.10 0.78 8.39
N GLY A 142 -8.09 -0.36 7.71
CA GLY A 142 -7.03 -1.37 7.86
C GLY A 142 -5.65 -0.80 7.53
N TYR A 143 -5.56 0.00 6.47
CA TYR A 143 -4.34 0.70 6.09
C TYR A 143 -3.87 1.69 7.18
N PHE A 144 -4.76 2.56 7.65
CA PHE A 144 -4.40 3.54 8.68
C PHE A 144 -4.06 2.88 10.00
N ALA A 145 -4.79 1.84 10.41
CA ALA A 145 -4.51 1.08 11.63
C ALA A 145 -3.12 0.44 11.56
N MET A 146 -2.76 -0.15 10.41
CA MET A 146 -1.44 -0.72 10.19
C MET A 146 -0.31 0.32 10.31
N LEU A 147 -0.48 1.50 9.71
CA LEU A 147 0.53 2.57 9.80
C LEU A 147 0.61 3.14 11.22
N LEU A 148 -0.53 3.37 11.86
CA LEU A 148 -0.60 3.84 13.25
C LEU A 148 0.10 2.86 14.19
N GLN A 149 -0.14 1.55 14.03
CA GLN A 149 0.53 0.52 14.80
C GLN A 149 2.06 0.59 14.65
N GLN A 150 2.56 0.82 13.44
CA GLN A 150 4.01 0.95 13.19
C GLN A 150 4.60 2.19 13.86
N VAL A 151 3.87 3.31 13.90
CA VAL A 151 4.27 4.52 14.63
C VAL A 151 4.31 4.28 16.14
N LEU A 152 3.31 3.58 16.69
CA LEU A 152 3.23 3.30 18.12
C LEU A 152 4.28 2.29 18.58
N ILE A 153 4.64 1.32 17.74
CA ILE A 153 5.68 0.32 18.05
C ILE A 153 7.10 0.91 17.91
N ASN A 154 7.31 1.82 16.96
CA ASN A 154 8.61 2.44 16.71
C ASN A 154 8.56 3.92 17.13
N PRO A 155 8.79 4.26 18.41
CA PRO A 155 8.70 5.63 18.88
C PRO A 155 9.63 6.54 18.07
N MET A 156 9.07 7.63 17.55
CA MET A 156 9.80 8.63 16.78
C MET A 156 11.04 9.08 17.55
N SER A 157 12.21 9.07 16.89
CA SER A 157 13.42 9.65 17.47
C SER A 157 13.20 11.16 17.60
N LEU A 158 12.75 11.58 18.78
CA LEU A 158 12.46 12.98 19.14
C LEU A 158 13.67 13.89 19.02
N VAL A 159 14.87 13.33 18.83
CA VAL A 159 16.13 14.07 18.91
C VAL A 159 16.50 14.70 17.57
N ASN A 160 16.11 14.13 16.41
CA ASN A 160 16.32 14.82 15.12
C ASN A 160 15.59 14.17 13.92
N PRO A 161 14.34 14.54 13.62
CA PRO A 161 13.60 13.99 12.47
C PRO A 161 14.19 14.37 11.10
N LEU A 162 15.05 15.41 11.03
CA LEU A 162 15.70 15.87 9.80
C LEU A 162 17.17 15.42 9.67
N ALA A 163 17.70 14.70 10.67
CA ALA A 163 19.09 14.22 10.62
C ALA A 163 19.32 13.36 9.39
N GLY A 164 18.40 12.45 9.03
CA GLY A 164 18.54 11.60 7.84
C GLY A 164 18.65 12.38 6.53
N ALA A 165 17.85 13.44 6.33
CA ALA A 165 17.93 14.29 5.14
C ALA A 165 19.24 15.09 5.10
N SER A 166 19.64 15.66 6.24
CA SER A 166 20.91 16.37 6.36
C SER A 166 22.11 15.46 6.12
N GLU A 167 22.04 14.21 6.59
CA GLU A 167 23.09 13.20 6.49
C GLU A 167 23.18 12.62 5.07
N LEU A 168 22.05 12.45 4.37
CA LEU A 168 22.02 12.15 2.94
C LEU A 168 22.65 13.27 2.11
N ILE A 169 22.28 14.53 2.35
CA ILE A 169 22.88 15.70 1.68
C ILE A 169 24.39 15.76 1.97
N ASN A 170 24.81 15.52 3.21
CA ASN A 170 26.21 15.55 3.60
C ASN A 170 27.00 14.39 2.98
N ARG A 171 26.39 13.22 2.84
CA ARG A 171 26.98 12.06 2.15
C ARG A 171 27.16 12.31 0.65
N TYR A 172 26.22 12.99 0.01
CA TYR A 172 26.37 13.42 -1.40
C TYR A 172 27.43 14.51 -1.56
N ARG A 173 27.58 15.39 -0.56
CA ARG A 173 28.59 16.46 -0.57
C ARG A 173 30.01 15.94 -0.33
N THR A 174 30.18 14.94 0.52
CA THR A 174 31.50 14.39 0.91
C THR A 174 32.02 13.28 0.00
N ARG A 175 31.20 12.76 -0.92
CA ARG A 175 31.60 11.79 -1.96
C ARG A 175 32.03 12.43 -3.29
N ARG A 176 32.17 13.76 -3.33
CA ARG A 176 32.82 14.50 -4.42
C ARG A 176 34.25 14.83 -4.02
#